data_AF-A0A398DZM2-F1
#
_entry.id   AF-A0A398DZM2-F1
#
_cell.length_a   1.000
_cell.length_b   1.000
_cell.length_c   1.000
_cell.angle_alpha   90.00
_cell.angle_beta   90.00
_cell.angle_gamma   90.00
#
_symmetry.space_group_name_H-M   'P 1'
#
loop_
_entity.id
_entity.type
_entity.pdbx_description
1 polymer ?
#
loop_
_entity_poly.entity_id
_entity_poly.type
_entity_poly.pdbx_seq_one_letter_code
_entity_poly.pdbx_strand_id
1 'polypeptide(L)'
;MNTGLTNRRIRSLAIDPLTPTTLYAITGLDVFRYGVVSASKSVIQLKIGSRTMYVDGSPVALEAAPIILNSRTLLPIRAIVEATGGTIAWEASTRKVTIVRKDKTLELWIGKNVATLNGKSVNIDTDSRVVPIIRSGRTLLPLRFVTEALALDVQWNATTQAITITYTP
;
A
#
# COMPACT_ATOMS: atom_id res chain seq x y z
N MET A 1 -27.84 -15.24 -20.92
CA MET A 1 -27.30 -15.44 -19.55
C MET A 1 -28.18 -14.66 -18.59
N ASN A 2 -28.85 -15.35 -17.66
CA ASN A 2 -29.72 -14.70 -16.67
C ASN A 2 -28.85 -14.13 -15.55
N THR A 3 -28.97 -12.83 -15.29
CA THR A 3 -28.13 -12.08 -14.32
C THR A 3 -28.75 -12.03 -12.92
N GLY A 4 -29.75 -12.86 -12.63
CA GLY A 4 -30.43 -12.86 -11.33
C GLY A 4 -31.00 -14.22 -10.95
N LEU A 5 -31.06 -14.48 -9.64
CA LEU A 5 -31.74 -15.64 -9.05
C LEU A 5 -33.24 -15.54 -9.35
N THR A 6 -33.73 -16.35 -10.28
CA THR A 6 -35.17 -16.44 -10.60
C THR A 6 -35.96 -17.13 -9.48
N ASN A 7 -35.28 -17.91 -8.63
CA ASN A 7 -35.83 -18.55 -7.45
C ASN A 7 -35.12 -18.08 -6.18
N ARG A 8 -35.88 -17.57 -5.20
CA ARG A 8 -35.34 -17.05 -3.93
C ARG A 8 -35.07 -18.12 -2.87
N ARG A 9 -35.48 -19.38 -3.10
CA ARG A 9 -35.20 -20.50 -2.20
C ARG A 9 -33.87 -21.18 -2.55
N ILE A 10 -32.84 -20.92 -1.75
CA ILE A 10 -31.53 -21.56 -1.84
C ILE A 10 -31.56 -22.83 -0.99
N ARG A 11 -31.19 -23.97 -1.57
CA ARG A 11 -31.14 -25.26 -0.84
C ARG A 11 -29.77 -25.53 -0.23
N SER A 12 -28.72 -25.08 -0.91
CA SER A 12 -27.34 -25.27 -0.45
C SER A 12 -26.41 -24.21 -1.03
N LEU A 13 -25.34 -23.94 -0.29
CA LEU A 13 -24.24 -23.07 -0.68
C LEU A 13 -22.94 -23.88 -0.60
N ALA A 14 -22.13 -23.81 -1.64
CA ALA A 14 -20.80 -24.43 -1.67
C ALA A 14 -19.76 -23.42 -2.13
N ILE A 15 -18.57 -23.48 -1.55
CA ILE A 15 -17.39 -22.72 -1.97
C ILE A 15 -16.41 -23.73 -2.59
N ASP A 16 -15.78 -23.36 -3.70
CA ASP A 16 -14.69 -24.16 -4.27
C ASP A 16 -13.43 -24.00 -3.40
N PRO A 17 -12.91 -25.08 -2.78
CA PRO A 17 -11.73 -25.00 -1.92
C PRO A 17 -10.43 -24.70 -2.69
N LEU A 18 -10.37 -24.98 -3.99
CA LEU A 18 -9.23 -24.66 -4.85
C LEU A 18 -9.30 -23.21 -5.36
N THR A 19 -10.51 -22.67 -5.51
CA THR A 19 -10.75 -21.27 -5.83
C THR A 19 -11.75 -20.65 -4.86
N PRO A 20 -11.33 -20.22 -3.65
CA PRO A 20 -12.23 -19.78 -2.56
C PRO A 20 -12.99 -18.47 -2.86
N THR A 21 -12.91 -18.00 -4.10
CA THR A 21 -13.50 -16.78 -4.63
C THR A 21 -14.80 -17.08 -5.40
N THR A 22 -15.23 -18.33 -5.49
CA THR A 22 -16.45 -18.71 -6.20
C THR A 22 -17.45 -19.33 -5.24
N LEU A 23 -18.63 -18.71 -5.14
CA LEU A 23 -19.78 -19.24 -4.43
C LEU A 23 -20.73 -19.89 -5.43
N TYR A 24 -21.13 -21.13 -5.15
CA TYR A 24 -22.19 -21.82 -5.88
C TYR A 24 -23.45 -21.85 -5.02
N ALA A 25 -24.56 -21.34 -5.56
CA ALA A 25 -25.89 -21.45 -4.98
C ALA A 25 -26.70 -22.50 -5.73
N ILE A 26 -27.13 -23.54 -5.01
CA ILE A 26 -27.94 -24.62 -5.57
C ILE A 26 -29.40 -24.33 -5.27
N THR A 27 -30.21 -24.21 -6.32
CA THR A 27 -31.67 -24.13 -6.25
C THR A 27 -32.28 -25.50 -6.57
N GLY A 28 -33.60 -25.65 -6.47
CA GLY A 28 -34.26 -26.92 -6.78
C GLY A 28 -34.11 -27.40 -8.24
N LEU A 29 -33.71 -26.53 -9.16
CA LEU A 29 -33.61 -26.83 -10.60
C LEU A 29 -32.27 -26.41 -11.22
N ASP A 30 -31.62 -25.36 -10.69
CA ASP A 30 -30.43 -24.76 -11.29
C ASP A 30 -29.30 -24.53 -10.27
N VAL A 31 -28.06 -24.45 -10.77
CA VAL A 31 -26.87 -24.01 -10.02
C VAL A 31 -26.46 -22.63 -10.51
N PHE A 32 -26.39 -21.66 -9.60
CA PHE A 32 -25.93 -20.32 -9.88
C PHE A 32 -24.50 -20.13 -9.38
N ARG A 33 -23.61 -19.71 -10.26
CA ARG A 33 -22.24 -19.34 -9.92
C ARG A 33 -22.18 -17.84 -9.66
N TYR A 34 -21.88 -17.46 -8.44
CA TYR A 34 -21.52 -16.09 -8.09
C TYR A 34 -20.01 -16.02 -7.88
N GLY A 35 -19.32 -15.35 -8.81
CA GLY A 35 -17.93 -14.98 -8.60
C GLY A 35 -17.90 -13.90 -7.54
N VAL A 36 -17.43 -14.22 -6.34
CA VAL A 36 -16.98 -13.18 -5.43
C VAL A 36 -15.71 -12.64 -6.08
N VAL A 37 -15.72 -11.37 -6.50
CA VAL A 37 -14.47 -10.73 -6.94
C VAL A 37 -13.60 -10.67 -5.70
N SER A 38 -12.72 -11.67 -5.52
CA SER A 38 -11.63 -11.54 -4.56
C SER A 38 -10.85 -10.35 -5.05
N ALA A 39 -10.80 -9.32 -4.21
CA ALA A 39 -10.07 -8.12 -4.57
C ALA A 39 -8.61 -8.53 -4.76
N SER A 40 -8.17 -8.55 -6.03
CA SER A 40 -6.84 -8.99 -6.41
C SER A 40 -5.84 -8.08 -5.71
N LYS A 41 -4.95 -8.66 -4.90
CA LYS A 41 -3.85 -7.92 -4.27
C LYS A 41 -2.89 -7.46 -5.35
N SER A 42 -2.63 -6.15 -5.39
CA SER A 42 -1.55 -5.57 -6.18
C SER A 42 -0.22 -5.62 -5.42
N VAL A 43 0.87 -5.70 -6.17
CA VAL A 43 2.22 -5.86 -5.64
C VAL A 43 3.13 -4.76 -6.20
N ILE A 44 3.79 -4.04 -5.30
CA ILE A 44 4.88 -3.13 -5.63
C ILE A 44 6.20 -3.74 -5.18
N GLN A 45 7.19 -3.81 -6.07
CA GLN A 45 8.52 -4.30 -5.77
C GLN A 45 9.55 -3.20 -6.00
N LEU A 46 10.45 -3.00 -5.04
CA LEU A 46 11.57 -2.07 -5.17
C LEU A 46 12.83 -2.66 -4.53
N LYS A 47 13.99 -2.13 -4.88
CA LYS A 47 15.30 -2.59 -4.39
C LYS A 47 16.14 -1.40 -3.93
N ILE A 48 16.90 -1.57 -2.85
CA ILE A 48 17.86 -0.56 -2.40
C ILE A 48 18.84 -0.21 -3.53
N GLY A 49 19.12 1.08 -3.70
CA GLY A 49 20.03 1.57 -4.76
C GLY A 49 19.44 1.59 -6.17
N SER A 50 18.26 1.01 -6.41
CA SER A 50 17.58 1.05 -7.71
C SER A 50 16.69 2.28 -7.85
N ARG A 51 16.73 2.95 -9.01
CA ARG A 51 15.79 4.03 -9.38
C ARG A 51 14.55 3.52 -10.11
N THR A 52 14.34 2.21 -10.13
CA THR A 52 13.17 1.57 -10.74
C THR A 52 12.48 0.71 -9.71
N MET A 53 11.17 0.93 -9.55
CA MET A 53 10.26 0.01 -8.89
C MET A 53 9.38 -0.68 -9.94
N TYR A 54 8.65 -1.71 -9.53
CA TYR A 54 7.70 -2.41 -10.38
C TYR A 54 6.34 -2.41 -9.70
N VAL A 55 5.28 -2.10 -10.45
CA VAL A 55 3.88 -2.21 -10.02
C VAL A 55 3.24 -3.30 -10.88
N ASP A 56 2.88 -4.42 -10.25
CA ASP A 56 2.33 -5.60 -10.94
C ASP A 56 3.19 -6.03 -12.15
N GLY A 57 4.51 -5.98 -11.97
CA GLY A 57 5.52 -6.33 -12.99
C GLY A 57 5.86 -5.21 -13.98
N SER A 58 5.10 -4.11 -14.01
CA SER A 58 5.36 -2.96 -14.89
C SER A 58 6.36 -1.99 -14.27
N PRO A 59 7.44 -1.57 -14.96
CA PRO A 59 8.46 -0.70 -14.40
C PRO A 59 7.94 0.74 -14.21
N VAL A 60 8.26 1.35 -13.07
CA VAL A 60 7.97 2.75 -12.73
C VAL A 60 9.24 3.40 -12.18
N ALA A 61 9.57 4.59 -12.71
CA ALA A 61 10.76 5.32 -12.31
C ALA A 61 10.58 6.00 -10.94
N LEU A 62 11.63 5.98 -10.13
CA LEU A 62 11.74 6.72 -8.88
C LEU A 62 12.58 7.98 -9.07
N GLU A 63 12.19 9.06 -8.40
CA GLU A 63 12.93 10.32 -8.42
C GLU A 63 14.31 10.22 -7.73
N ALA A 64 14.47 9.26 -6.83
CA ALA A 64 15.74 8.88 -6.21
C ALA A 64 15.66 7.42 -5.76
N ALA A 65 16.82 6.76 -5.71
CA ALA A 65 16.89 5.38 -5.23
C ALA A 65 16.60 5.30 -3.72
N PRO A 66 15.95 4.22 -3.24
CA PRO A 66 15.85 3.94 -1.81
C PRO A 66 17.23 3.78 -1.19
N ILE A 67 17.39 4.35 0.00
CA ILE A 67 18.62 4.28 0.80
C ILE A 67 18.33 3.67 2.16
N ILE A 68 19.37 3.12 2.80
CA ILE A 68 19.32 2.76 4.21
C ILE A 68 20.00 3.87 5.02
N LEU A 69 19.29 4.42 5.99
CA LEU A 69 19.80 5.40 6.96
C LEU A 69 19.22 5.07 8.33
N ASN A 70 20.05 5.07 9.37
CA ASN A 70 19.65 4.67 10.74
C ASN A 70 18.94 3.30 10.75
N SER A 71 19.44 2.35 9.97
CA SER A 71 18.86 1.00 9.82
C SER A 71 17.39 1.00 9.38
N ARG A 72 16.96 2.03 8.65
CA ARG A 72 15.62 2.14 8.03
C ARG A 72 15.75 2.50 6.57
N THR A 73 14.81 2.01 5.76
CA THR A 73 14.70 2.39 4.35
C THR A 73 14.02 3.75 4.23
N LEU A 74 14.68 4.68 3.55
CA LEU A 74 14.14 5.99 3.20
C LEU A 74 14.16 6.17 1.67
N LEU A 75 13.10 6.76 1.12
CA LEU A 75 12.94 7.02 -0.31
C LEU A 75 11.91 8.11 -0.59
N PRO A 76 11.86 8.67 -1.83
CA PRO A 76 10.75 9.51 -2.25
C PRO A 76 9.49 8.65 -2.40
N ILE A 77 8.50 8.87 -1.54
CA ILE A 77 7.32 8.00 -1.47
C ILE A 77 6.29 8.28 -2.58
N ARG A 78 6.41 9.41 -3.31
CA ARG A 78 5.40 9.90 -4.27
C ARG A 78 4.90 8.80 -5.20
N ALA A 79 5.82 8.10 -5.86
CA ALA A 79 5.45 7.06 -6.83
C ALA A 79 4.67 5.90 -6.19
N ILE A 80 4.98 5.53 -4.95
CA ILE A 80 4.24 4.49 -4.20
C ILE A 80 2.84 4.99 -3.81
N VAL A 81 2.73 6.24 -3.37
CA VAL A 81 1.45 6.85 -3.02
C VAL A 81 0.53 6.92 -4.24
N GLU A 82 1.04 7.40 -5.37
CA GLU A 82 0.27 7.50 -6.62
C GLU A 82 -0.14 6.11 -7.14
N ALA A 83 0.78 5.13 -7.15
CA ALA A 83 0.48 3.76 -7.57
C ALA A 83 -0.61 3.09 -6.70
N THR A 84 -0.70 3.48 -5.44
CA THR A 84 -1.70 2.95 -4.50
C THR A 84 -2.99 3.78 -4.42
N GLY A 85 -3.16 4.74 -5.33
CA GLY A 85 -4.36 5.58 -5.46
C GLY A 85 -4.45 6.75 -4.48
N GLY A 86 -3.34 7.14 -3.86
CA GLY A 86 -3.27 8.30 -2.97
C GLY A 86 -2.75 9.57 -3.65
N THR A 87 -2.79 10.66 -2.90
CA THR A 87 -2.20 11.96 -3.27
C THR A 87 -1.16 12.39 -2.25
N ILE A 88 -0.22 13.22 -2.69
CA ILE A 88 0.86 13.76 -1.85
C ILE A 88 1.05 15.25 -2.12
N ALA A 89 1.10 16.04 -1.06
CA ALA A 89 1.33 17.47 -1.10
C ALA A 89 2.55 17.86 -0.27
N TRP A 90 3.26 18.89 -0.72
CA TRP A 90 4.38 19.49 -0.02
C TRP A 90 4.06 20.93 0.35
N GLU A 91 4.19 21.25 1.63
CA GLU A 91 3.99 22.58 2.19
C GLU A 91 5.35 23.14 2.62
N ALA A 92 5.91 24.05 1.81
CA ALA A 92 7.27 24.55 2.00
C ALA A 92 7.43 25.37 3.29
N SER A 93 6.42 26.18 3.63
CA SER A 93 6.40 27.07 4.79
C SER A 93 6.63 26.33 6.11
N THR A 94 6.04 25.14 6.24
CA THR A 94 6.12 24.29 7.43
C THR A 94 7.02 23.08 7.24
N ARG A 95 7.64 22.93 6.06
CA ARG A 95 8.40 21.75 5.65
C ARG A 95 7.64 20.46 5.93
N LYS A 96 6.36 20.43 5.52
CA LYS A 96 5.41 19.36 5.80
C LYS A 96 5.05 18.60 4.53
N VAL A 97 5.01 17.27 4.63
CA VAL A 97 4.41 16.39 3.62
C VAL A 97 3.05 15.96 4.14
N THR A 98 2.02 16.09 3.31
CA THR A 98 0.68 15.56 3.56
C THR A 98 0.37 14.48 2.54
N ILE A 99 0.03 13.28 3.00
CA ILE A 99 -0.35 12.14 2.16
C ILE A 99 -1.80 11.80 2.46
N VAL A 100 -2.61 11.66 1.43
CA VAL A 100 -4.00 11.22 1.54
C VAL A 100 -4.18 9.94 0.75
N ARG A 101 -4.71 8.89 1.38
CA ARG A 101 -5.07 7.65 0.71
C ARG A 101 -6.29 7.04 1.39
N LYS A 102 -7.37 6.79 0.63
CA LYS A 102 -8.65 6.30 1.18
C LYS A 102 -9.10 7.21 2.34
N ASP A 103 -9.29 6.67 3.53
CA ASP A 103 -9.68 7.36 4.76
C ASP A 103 -8.49 7.81 5.64
N LYS A 104 -7.25 7.70 5.13
CA LYS A 104 -6.03 8.05 5.86
C LYS A 104 -5.47 9.38 5.36
N THR A 105 -5.25 10.29 6.30
CA THR A 105 -4.47 11.52 6.13
C THR A 105 -3.25 11.42 7.04
N LEU A 106 -2.07 11.35 6.44
CA LEU A 106 -0.80 11.27 7.16
C LEU A 106 -0.01 12.55 6.90
N GLU A 107 0.41 13.23 7.96
CA GLU A 107 1.27 14.41 7.86
C GLU A 107 2.60 14.17 8.57
N LEU A 108 3.70 14.52 7.90
CA LEU A 108 5.04 14.38 8.43
C LEU A 108 5.83 15.68 8.21
N TRP A 109 6.71 16.02 9.15
CA TRP A 109 7.54 17.22 9.08
C TRP A 109 9.01 16.84 8.92
N ILE A 110 9.74 17.57 8.07
CA ILE A 110 11.18 17.35 7.90
C ILE A 110 11.90 17.51 9.24
N GLY A 111 12.73 16.52 9.58
CA GLY A 111 13.55 16.52 10.80
C GLY A 111 12.81 16.15 12.08
N LYS A 112 11.51 15.81 12.03
CA LYS A 112 10.75 15.40 13.21
C LYS A 112 10.48 13.90 13.20
N ASN A 113 10.62 13.25 14.36
CA ASN A 113 10.27 11.84 14.57
C ASN A 113 8.79 11.65 14.95
N VAL A 114 7.98 12.70 14.84
CA VAL A 114 6.54 12.69 15.12
C VAL A 114 5.79 13.06 13.86
N ALA A 115 4.69 12.37 13.61
CA ALA A 115 3.75 12.57 12.53
C ALA A 115 2.32 12.68 13.09
N THR A 116 1.36 13.06 12.25
CA THR A 116 -0.08 12.98 12.58
C THR A 116 -0.75 12.01 11.63
N LEU A 117 -1.52 11.06 12.16
CA LEU A 117 -2.39 10.17 11.39
C LEU A 117 -3.83 10.48 11.76
N ASN A 118 -4.61 10.96 10.79
CA ASN A 118 -5.99 11.42 10.99
C ASN A 118 -6.10 12.42 12.16
N GLY A 119 -5.14 13.36 12.22
CA GLY A 119 -5.05 14.39 13.27
C GLY A 119 -4.48 13.91 14.62
N LYS A 120 -4.23 12.60 14.81
CA LYS A 120 -3.65 12.06 16.04
C LYS A 120 -2.13 11.96 15.95
N SER A 121 -1.43 12.46 16.96
CA SER A 121 0.03 12.37 17.04
C SER A 121 0.49 10.92 17.16
N VAL A 122 1.47 10.53 16.36
CA VAL A 122 2.09 9.20 16.34
C VAL A 122 3.61 9.32 16.16
N ASN A 123 4.37 8.46 16.82
CA ASN A 123 5.82 8.38 16.60
C ASN A 123 6.11 7.62 15.32
N ILE A 124 7.10 8.09 14.56
CA ILE A 124 7.53 7.48 13.30
C ILE A 124 8.30 6.18 13.54
N ASP A 125 9.14 6.17 14.58
CA ASP A 125 9.97 5.04 14.97
C ASP A 125 10.32 5.15 16.45
N THR A 126 10.81 4.05 17.04
CA THR A 126 11.36 4.08 18.40
C THR A 126 12.75 4.74 18.46
N ASP A 127 13.50 4.73 17.35
CA ASP A 127 14.73 5.50 17.21
C ASP A 127 14.40 6.95 16.78
N SER A 128 14.68 7.91 17.66
CA SER A 128 14.42 9.34 17.44
C SER A 128 15.19 9.95 16.25
N ARG A 129 16.22 9.27 15.74
CA ARG A 129 16.99 9.70 14.56
C ARG A 129 16.30 9.34 13.25
N VAL A 130 15.27 8.48 13.26
CA VAL A 130 14.51 8.12 12.07
C VAL A 130 13.49 9.22 11.80
N VAL A 131 13.80 10.10 10.86
CA VAL A 131 12.99 11.27 10.53
C VAL A 131 12.86 11.45 9.01
N PRO A 132 11.82 12.14 8.52
CA PRO A 132 11.79 12.66 7.15
C PRO A 132 12.99 13.57 6.90
N ILE A 133 13.67 13.40 5.76
CA ILE A 133 14.83 14.21 5.40
C ILE A 133 14.70 14.78 3.98
N ILE A 134 15.48 15.81 3.69
CA ILE A 134 15.71 16.25 2.31
C ILE A 134 17.14 15.88 1.95
N ARG A 135 17.32 15.13 0.86
CA ARG A 135 18.63 14.76 0.32
C ARG A 135 18.63 14.98 -1.19
N SER A 136 19.63 15.71 -1.69
CA SER A 136 19.74 16.05 -3.12
C SER A 136 18.46 16.67 -3.71
N GLY A 137 17.80 17.56 -2.96
CA GLY A 137 16.57 18.22 -3.39
C GLY A 137 15.34 17.30 -3.46
N ARG A 138 15.37 16.14 -2.80
CA ARG A 138 14.24 15.21 -2.70
C ARG A 138 13.90 14.89 -1.26
N THR A 139 12.61 14.89 -0.95
CA THR A 139 12.08 14.49 0.35
C THR A 139 12.07 12.96 0.43
N LEU A 140 12.79 12.41 1.41
CA LEU A 140 12.85 10.98 1.68
C LEU A 140 12.12 10.69 2.98
N LEU A 141 11.20 9.73 2.96
CA LEU A 141 10.39 9.35 4.12
C LEU A 141 10.71 7.91 4.55
N PRO A 142 10.62 7.59 5.85
CA PRO A 142 10.74 6.21 6.35
C PRO A 142 9.64 5.33 5.77
N LEU A 143 10.02 4.38 4.92
CA LEU A 143 9.08 3.61 4.10
C LEU A 143 8.05 2.86 4.94
N ARG A 144 8.53 2.07 5.90
CA ARG A 144 7.70 1.17 6.70
C ARG A 144 6.60 1.92 7.45
N PHE A 145 6.97 2.99 8.14
CA PHE A 145 6.02 3.83 8.87
C PHE A 145 4.94 4.38 7.93
N VAL A 146 5.33 4.94 6.78
CA VAL A 146 4.38 5.50 5.82
C VAL A 146 3.46 4.42 5.24
N THR A 147 3.99 3.25 4.87
CA THR A 147 3.16 2.17 4.32
C THR A 147 2.17 1.63 5.35
N GLU A 148 2.60 1.37 6.58
CA GLU A 148 1.73 0.85 7.63
C GLU A 148 0.64 1.87 8.03
N ALA A 149 1.00 3.14 8.16
CA ALA A 149 0.04 4.22 8.44
C ALA A 149 -1.04 4.36 7.37
N LEU A 150 -0.73 3.99 6.13
CA LEU A 150 -1.65 4.00 4.99
C LEU A 150 -2.33 2.64 4.74
N ALA A 151 -2.25 1.71 5.71
CA ALA A 151 -2.81 0.36 5.63
C ALA A 151 -2.29 -0.43 4.40
N LEU A 152 -0.98 -0.36 4.17
CA LEU A 152 -0.25 -1.17 3.19
C LEU A 152 0.62 -2.17 3.93
N ASP A 153 0.68 -3.41 3.43
CA ASP A 153 1.58 -4.43 3.96
C ASP A 153 2.96 -4.26 3.33
N VAL A 154 4.03 -4.31 4.12
CA VAL A 154 5.41 -4.17 3.64
C VAL A 154 6.30 -5.30 4.16
N GLN A 155 7.06 -5.90 3.26
CA GLN A 155 7.99 -6.99 3.55
C GLN A 155 9.39 -6.63 3.07
N TRP A 156 10.40 -7.00 3.86
CA TRP A 156 11.80 -6.76 3.57
C TRP A 156 12.55 -8.08 3.42
N ASN A 157 13.28 -8.24 2.33
CA ASN A 157 14.21 -9.34 2.13
C ASN A 157 15.64 -8.81 2.27
N ALA A 158 16.32 -9.19 3.36
CA ALA A 158 17.67 -8.73 3.66
C ALA A 158 18.72 -9.24 2.67
N THR A 159 18.56 -10.48 2.17
CA THR A 159 19.51 -11.13 1.26
C THR A 159 19.53 -10.43 -0.10
N THR A 160 18.35 -10.11 -0.63
CA THR A 160 18.23 -9.48 -1.96
C THR A 160 18.11 -7.96 -1.90
N GLN A 161 18.02 -7.40 -0.69
CA GLN A 161 17.70 -6.00 -0.43
C GLN A 161 16.43 -5.52 -1.14
N ALA A 162 15.47 -6.43 -1.29
CA ALA A 162 14.18 -6.18 -1.94
C ALA A 162 13.12 -5.81 -0.91
N ILE A 163 12.22 -4.91 -1.30
CA ILE A 163 11.03 -4.55 -0.54
C ILE A 163 9.83 -4.89 -1.40
N THR A 164 8.87 -5.59 -0.79
CA THR A 164 7.60 -5.93 -1.40
C THR A 164 6.49 -5.25 -0.62
N ILE A 165 5.68 -4.45 -1.29
CA ILE A 165 4.49 -3.81 -0.72
C ILE A 165 3.27 -4.47 -1.36
N THR A 166 2.32 -4.91 -0.55
CA THR A 166 1.06 -5.48 -1.05
C THR A 166 -0.14 -4.70 -0.55
N TYR A 167 -1.14 -4.54 -1.41
CA TYR A 167 -2.36 -3.83 -1.07
C TYR A 167 -3.54 -4.32 -1.89
N THR A 168 -4.73 -4.09 -1.35
CA THR A 168 -5.97 -4.19 -2.12
C THR A 168 -6.29 -2.81 -2.69
N PRO A 169 -6.39 -2.66 -4.03
CA PRO A 169 -6.80 -1.42 -4.68
C PRO A 169 -8.05 -0.81 -4.04
#